data_AF-A0A416ZIE5-F1
#
_entry.id   AF-A0A416ZIE5-F1
#
_cell.length_a   1.000
_cell.length_b   1.000
_cell.length_c   1.000
_cell.angle_alpha   90.00
_cell.angle_beta   90.00
_cell.angle_gamma   90.00
#
_symmetry.space_group_name_H-M   'P 1'
#
loop_
_entity.id
_entity.type
_entity.pdbx_description
1 polymer ?
#
loop_
_entity_poly.entity_id
_entity_poly.type
_entity_poly.pdbx_seq_one_letter_code
_entity_poly.pdbx_strand_id
1 'polypeptide(L)'
;MPALITHRLFGEESIERLPEGLITSDDERAAFLLANQGPDPFFFRVRTPHMGTCMELARVMHRSRMSKQLAALRDGVTHLQPADAGVGRAWTLGLLSHYILDRNAHPFVYAQQWGIQEADDDLTGAGSQVHAVIESDLDVLMLQIKRDGATVADYPPAGELVTSARLDKVAGALTSFVANSVYGISVGANEYGGAVADMQLAYRVIEPAGSVRTCALARLEGLVKDYSLLQALAHRVTAEPPAGAGNLARNEWTDPFTQAVRTESFPALFERALDDYQQAAARFIGTGDMAAVTGHVNYSGRTLDATEEFDREE
;
A
#
# COMPACT_ATOMS: atom_id res chain seq x y z
N MET A 1 6.17 -1.12 -2.58
CA MET A 1 5.60 -2.49 -2.48
C MET A 1 5.00 -2.58 -1.07
N PRO A 2 4.13 -3.52 -0.67
CA PRO A 2 3.42 -3.29 0.59
C PRO A 2 4.31 -3.53 1.81
N ALA A 3 4.52 -2.46 2.57
CA ALA A 3 4.76 -2.46 4.01
C ALA A 3 3.44 -2.83 4.72
N LEU A 4 3.05 -4.12 4.68
CA LEU A 4 1.75 -4.64 5.16
C LEU A 4 1.43 -4.16 6.57
N ILE A 5 2.39 -4.25 7.50
CA ILE A 5 2.19 -3.91 8.92
C ILE A 5 2.08 -2.41 9.10
N THR A 6 2.93 -1.63 8.44
CA THR A 6 2.93 -0.16 8.50
C THR A 6 1.61 0.38 7.99
N HIS A 7 1.10 -0.13 6.87
CA HIS A 7 -0.23 0.18 6.41
C HIS A 7 -1.29 -0.24 7.43
N ARG A 8 -1.21 -1.44 8.00
CA ARG A 8 -2.18 -1.85 9.02
C ARG A 8 -2.24 -0.85 10.19
N LEU A 9 -1.08 -0.46 10.73
CA LEU A 9 -0.97 0.49 11.84
C LEU A 9 -1.47 1.89 11.44
N PHE A 10 -1.08 2.37 10.26
CA PHE A 10 -1.53 3.65 9.74
C PHE A 10 -3.04 3.70 9.57
N GLY A 11 -3.65 2.60 9.13
CA GLY A 11 -5.08 2.51 8.93
C GLY A 11 -5.86 2.59 10.24
N GLU A 12 -5.34 2.01 11.32
CA GLU A 12 -5.97 2.07 12.63
C GLU A 12 -6.00 3.50 13.18
N GLU A 13 -4.88 4.22 13.09
CA GLU A 13 -4.79 5.63 13.51
C GLU A 13 -5.54 6.57 12.55
N SER A 14 -5.60 6.23 11.26
CA SER A 14 -6.36 6.99 10.26
C SER A 14 -7.85 6.99 10.55
N ILE A 15 -8.41 5.88 11.06
CA ILE A 15 -9.82 5.82 11.48
C ILE A 15 -10.10 6.86 12.58
N GLU A 16 -9.15 7.08 13.50
CA GLU A 16 -9.29 8.06 14.58
C GLU A 16 -9.24 9.51 14.09
N ARG A 17 -8.73 9.75 12.87
CA ARG A 17 -8.71 11.07 12.23
C ARG A 17 -10.02 11.40 11.50
N LEU A 18 -10.92 10.44 11.31
CA LEU A 18 -12.19 10.64 10.61
C LEU A 18 -13.24 11.31 11.50
N PRO A 19 -14.24 12.00 10.91
CA PRO A 19 -15.41 12.46 11.65
C PRO A 19 -16.09 11.32 12.42
N GLU A 20 -16.54 11.62 13.65
CA GLU A 20 -17.24 10.67 14.50
C GLU A 20 -18.47 10.08 13.79
N GLY A 21 -18.69 8.77 13.94
CA GLY A 21 -19.82 8.06 13.36
C GLY A 21 -19.68 7.74 11.87
N LEU A 22 -18.52 7.98 11.25
CA LEU A 22 -18.29 7.60 9.85
C LEU A 22 -17.99 6.10 9.67
N ILE A 23 -17.33 5.51 10.66
CA ILE A 23 -17.08 4.06 10.81
C ILE A 23 -17.81 3.61 12.07
N THR A 24 -18.77 2.71 11.92
CA THR A 24 -19.79 2.41 12.95
C THR A 24 -19.93 0.93 13.27
N SER A 25 -19.33 0.05 12.47
CA SER A 25 -19.43 -1.40 12.64
C SER A 25 -18.09 -2.08 12.40
N ASP A 26 -17.97 -3.30 12.91
CA ASP A 26 -16.79 -4.14 12.70
C ASP A 26 -16.56 -4.46 11.21
N ASP A 27 -17.65 -4.62 10.44
CA ASP A 27 -17.58 -4.81 8.98
C ASP A 27 -16.97 -3.58 8.28
N GLU A 28 -17.40 -2.37 8.66
CA GLU A 28 -16.84 -1.13 8.13
C GLU A 28 -15.37 -0.96 8.54
N ARG A 29 -15.03 -1.23 9.81
CA ARG A 29 -13.65 -1.18 10.31
C ARG A 29 -12.76 -2.18 9.58
N ALA A 30 -13.21 -3.41 9.38
CA ALA A 30 -12.47 -4.43 8.65
C ALA A 30 -12.30 -4.05 7.16
N ALA A 31 -13.33 -3.51 6.52
CA ALA A 31 -13.24 -3.01 5.15
C ALA A 31 -12.21 -1.89 5.01
N PHE A 32 -12.20 -0.92 5.93
CA PHE A 32 -11.23 0.16 5.94
C PHE A 32 -9.79 -0.38 6.03
N LEU A 33 -9.54 -1.26 7.01
CA LEU A 33 -8.20 -1.75 7.29
C LEU A 33 -7.67 -2.68 6.18
N LEU A 34 -8.55 -3.49 5.58
CA LEU A 34 -8.20 -4.27 4.40
C LEU A 34 -7.89 -3.37 3.21
N ALA A 35 -8.72 -2.35 2.96
CA ALA A 35 -8.50 -1.40 1.89
C ALA A 35 -7.25 -0.54 2.10
N ASN A 36 -6.76 -0.45 3.34
CA ASN A 36 -5.49 0.23 3.62
C ASN A 36 -4.27 -0.54 3.11
N GLN A 37 -4.47 -1.74 2.57
CA GLN A 37 -3.48 -2.43 1.72
C GLN A 37 -3.56 -1.96 0.26
N GLY A 38 -4.51 -1.09 -0.09
CA GLY A 38 -4.60 -0.44 -1.38
C GLY A 38 -4.80 -1.39 -2.56
N PRO A 39 -4.20 -1.08 -3.73
CA PRO A 39 -4.19 -1.96 -4.89
C PRO A 39 -3.17 -3.11 -4.76
N ASP A 40 -2.31 -3.11 -3.74
CA ASP A 40 -1.18 -4.03 -3.63
C ASP A 40 -1.53 -5.52 -3.62
N PRO A 41 -2.67 -5.99 -3.07
CA PRO A 41 -3.05 -7.40 -3.17
C PRO A 41 -2.97 -7.93 -4.60
N PHE A 42 -3.29 -7.10 -5.61
CA PHE A 42 -3.23 -7.50 -7.02
C PHE A 42 -1.82 -7.87 -7.51
N PHE A 43 -0.74 -7.39 -6.87
CA PHE A 43 0.64 -7.84 -7.17
C PHE A 43 0.88 -9.29 -6.75
N PHE A 44 0.11 -9.80 -5.77
CA PHE A 44 0.18 -11.18 -5.31
C PHE A 44 -0.72 -12.12 -6.11
N ARG A 45 -1.57 -11.58 -7.00
CA ARG A 45 -2.64 -12.35 -7.66
C ARG A 45 -2.10 -13.28 -8.76
N VAL A 46 -1.66 -14.47 -8.36
CA VAL A 46 -1.04 -15.49 -9.25
C VAL A 46 -1.92 -16.71 -9.52
N ARG A 47 -2.94 -16.99 -8.68
CA ARG A 47 -3.84 -18.15 -8.83
C ARG A 47 -5.09 -17.83 -9.68
N THR A 48 -4.89 -17.21 -10.86
CA THR A 48 -5.96 -16.87 -11.83
C THR A 48 -5.41 -16.82 -13.26
N PRO A 49 -6.22 -17.13 -14.29
CA PRO A 49 -5.86 -16.86 -15.68
C PRO A 49 -5.70 -15.35 -15.98
N HIS A 50 -6.20 -14.47 -15.10
CA HIS A 50 -6.17 -13.00 -15.27
C HIS A 50 -4.99 -12.32 -14.58
N MET A 51 -3.92 -13.05 -14.23
CA MET A 51 -2.77 -12.53 -13.48
C MET A 51 -2.18 -11.28 -14.13
N GLY A 52 -1.95 -11.31 -15.44
CA GLY A 52 -1.38 -10.16 -16.17
C GLY A 52 -2.26 -8.91 -16.08
N THR A 53 -3.57 -9.08 -16.20
CA THR A 53 -4.56 -7.99 -16.09
C THR A 53 -4.63 -7.43 -14.67
N CYS A 54 -4.55 -8.29 -13.65
CA CYS A 54 -4.54 -7.87 -12.24
C CYS A 54 -3.28 -7.06 -11.92
N MET A 55 -2.11 -7.56 -12.34
CA MET A 55 -0.84 -6.85 -12.16
C MET A 55 -0.81 -5.53 -12.92
N GLU A 56 -1.41 -5.46 -14.12
CA GLU A 56 -1.52 -4.20 -14.85
C GLU A 56 -2.44 -3.21 -14.12
N LEU A 57 -3.58 -3.66 -13.61
CA LEU A 57 -4.46 -2.82 -12.79
C LEU A 57 -3.71 -2.24 -11.59
N ALA A 58 -2.95 -3.07 -10.87
CA ALA A 58 -2.12 -2.62 -9.77
C ALA A 58 -1.15 -1.51 -10.21
N ARG A 59 -0.42 -1.71 -11.31
CA ARG A 59 0.55 -0.72 -11.82
C ARG A 59 -0.10 0.60 -12.21
N VAL A 60 -1.20 0.57 -12.98
CA VAL A 60 -1.83 1.80 -13.46
C VAL A 60 -2.48 2.59 -12.33
N MET A 61 -3.05 1.90 -11.33
CA MET A 61 -3.61 2.53 -10.13
C MET A 61 -2.56 3.24 -9.28
N HIS A 62 -1.32 2.74 -9.23
CA HIS A 62 -0.21 3.42 -8.55
C HIS A 62 0.36 4.58 -9.37
N ARG A 63 0.32 4.46 -10.70
CA ARG A 63 1.05 5.36 -11.61
C ARG A 63 0.28 6.61 -12.03
N SER A 64 -1.02 6.52 -12.30
CA SER A 64 -1.73 7.50 -13.14
C SER A 64 -3.19 7.71 -12.73
N ARG A 65 -3.81 8.83 -13.18
CA ARG A 65 -5.25 9.10 -13.05
C ARG A 65 -5.79 9.09 -11.60
N MET A 66 -5.01 9.63 -10.65
CA MET A 66 -5.33 9.63 -9.22
C MET A 66 -6.69 10.24 -8.91
N SER A 67 -6.98 11.40 -9.50
CA SER A 67 -8.25 12.08 -9.27
C SER A 67 -9.42 11.33 -9.90
N LYS A 68 -9.23 10.77 -11.11
CA LYS A 68 -10.27 9.99 -11.79
C LYS A 68 -10.59 8.69 -11.05
N GLN A 69 -9.58 7.97 -10.55
CA GLN A 69 -9.83 6.74 -9.79
C GLN A 69 -10.53 6.98 -8.46
N LEU A 70 -10.16 8.02 -7.71
CA LEU A 70 -10.81 8.35 -6.45
C LEU A 70 -12.24 8.87 -6.68
N ALA A 71 -12.48 9.61 -7.77
CA ALA A 71 -13.82 10.02 -8.18
C ALA A 71 -14.69 8.80 -8.55
N ALA A 72 -14.15 7.86 -9.31
CA ALA A 72 -14.85 6.63 -9.69
C ALA A 72 -15.13 5.74 -8.47
N LEU A 73 -14.23 5.65 -7.49
CA LEU A 73 -14.52 4.95 -6.24
C LEU A 73 -15.68 5.61 -5.48
N ARG A 74 -15.64 6.95 -5.35
CA ARG A 74 -16.72 7.71 -4.69
C ARG A 74 -18.06 7.49 -5.39
N ASP A 75 -18.10 7.55 -6.72
CA ASP A 75 -19.30 7.28 -7.51
C ASP A 75 -19.76 5.83 -7.38
N GLY A 76 -18.82 4.87 -7.46
CA GLY A 76 -19.04 3.43 -7.31
C GLY A 76 -19.79 3.06 -6.03
N VAL A 77 -19.47 3.73 -4.91
CA VAL A 77 -20.17 3.54 -3.63
C VAL A 77 -21.67 3.88 -3.73
N THR A 78 -22.05 4.86 -4.55
CA THR A 78 -23.46 5.26 -4.73
C THR A 78 -24.29 4.23 -5.48
N HIS A 79 -23.64 3.34 -6.24
CA HIS A 79 -24.29 2.26 -6.99
C HIS A 79 -24.38 0.95 -6.20
N LEU A 80 -23.80 0.90 -4.99
CA LEU A 80 -23.92 -0.27 -4.12
C LEU A 80 -25.33 -0.40 -3.54
N GLN A 81 -25.69 -1.63 -3.14
CA GLN A 81 -26.93 -1.85 -2.40
C GLN A 81 -26.89 -1.05 -1.08
N PRO A 82 -28.03 -0.51 -0.60
CA PRO A 82 -28.07 0.29 0.63
C PRO A 82 -27.44 -0.40 1.84
N ALA A 83 -27.57 -1.73 1.93
CA ALA A 83 -26.94 -2.51 2.99
C ALA A 83 -25.40 -2.43 2.93
N ASP A 84 -24.81 -2.43 1.73
CA ASP A 84 -23.36 -2.49 1.48
C ASP A 84 -22.70 -1.12 1.36
N ALA A 85 -23.47 -0.03 1.27
CA ALA A 85 -22.95 1.33 1.11
C ALA A 85 -22.00 1.75 2.24
N GLY A 86 -22.27 1.32 3.48
CA GLY A 86 -21.39 1.55 4.63
C GLY A 86 -20.01 0.94 4.45
N VAL A 87 -19.97 -0.35 4.12
CA VAL A 87 -18.75 -1.12 3.84
C VAL A 87 -17.98 -0.51 2.66
N GLY A 88 -18.68 -0.15 1.58
CA GLY A 88 -18.05 0.47 0.40
C GLY A 88 -17.43 1.84 0.69
N ARG A 89 -18.11 2.67 1.49
CA ARG A 89 -17.58 3.95 1.96
C ARG A 89 -16.31 3.75 2.80
N ALA A 90 -16.37 2.85 3.78
CA ALA A 90 -15.24 2.56 4.64
C ALA A 90 -14.04 2.00 3.86
N TRP A 91 -14.28 1.07 2.93
CA TRP A 91 -13.25 0.53 2.04
C TRP A 91 -12.62 1.64 1.19
N THR A 92 -13.42 2.52 0.57
CA THR A 92 -12.90 3.64 -0.24
C THR A 92 -12.04 4.60 0.57
N LEU A 93 -12.44 4.91 1.81
CA LEU A 93 -11.65 5.77 2.71
C LEU A 93 -10.37 5.09 3.21
N GLY A 94 -10.36 3.76 3.34
CA GLY A 94 -9.16 2.99 3.63
C GLY A 94 -8.19 2.98 2.44
N LEU A 95 -8.68 2.84 1.20
CA LEU A 95 -7.83 2.97 0.01
C LEU A 95 -7.23 4.38 -0.10
N LEU A 96 -8.00 5.42 0.22
CA LEU A 96 -7.48 6.79 0.31
C LEU A 96 -6.37 6.90 1.36
N SER A 97 -6.55 6.28 2.53
CA SER A 97 -5.54 6.25 3.59
C SER A 97 -4.24 5.61 3.12
N HIS A 98 -4.32 4.50 2.38
CA HIS A 98 -3.15 3.84 1.80
C HIS A 98 -2.44 4.77 0.81
N TYR A 99 -3.18 5.38 -0.11
CA TYR A 99 -2.64 6.35 -1.08
C TYR A 99 -1.90 7.51 -0.40
N ILE A 100 -2.46 8.04 0.70
CA ILE A 100 -1.84 9.16 1.43
C ILE A 100 -0.56 8.74 2.13
N LEU A 101 -0.51 7.55 2.72
CA LEU A 101 0.71 7.04 3.31
C LEU A 101 1.79 6.88 2.24
N ASP A 102 1.48 6.19 1.15
CA ASP A 102 2.39 5.92 0.05
C ASP A 102 3.01 7.19 -0.53
N ARG A 103 2.17 8.18 -0.88
CA ARG A 103 2.68 9.41 -1.50
C ARG A 103 3.60 10.21 -0.58
N ASN A 104 3.47 10.05 0.74
CA ASN A 104 4.32 10.71 1.73
C ASN A 104 5.59 9.90 2.04
N ALA A 105 5.48 8.56 2.06
CA ALA A 105 6.53 7.64 2.45
C ALA A 105 7.49 7.31 1.30
N HIS A 106 6.98 7.13 0.08
CA HIS A 106 7.79 6.66 -1.03
C HIS A 106 8.96 7.58 -1.42
N PRO A 107 8.87 8.93 -1.36
CA PRO A 107 10.06 9.76 -1.58
C PRO A 107 11.22 9.42 -0.64
N PHE A 108 10.92 9.07 0.62
CA PHE A 108 11.91 8.63 1.60
C PHE A 108 12.45 7.22 1.29
N VAL A 109 11.57 6.28 0.90
CA VAL A 109 11.99 4.93 0.50
C VAL A 109 12.86 4.97 -0.76
N TYR A 110 12.49 5.75 -1.77
CA TYR A 110 13.27 5.90 -3.00
C TYR A 110 14.63 6.58 -2.76
N ALA A 111 14.69 7.60 -1.90
CA ALA A 111 15.96 8.22 -1.54
C ALA A 111 16.95 7.19 -0.94
N GLN A 112 16.47 6.32 -0.05
CA GLN A 112 17.28 5.24 0.50
C GLN A 112 17.62 4.18 -0.55
N GLN A 113 16.64 3.75 -1.33
CA GLN A 113 16.83 2.72 -2.36
C GLN A 113 17.91 3.15 -3.36
N TRP A 114 17.81 4.36 -3.92
CA TRP A 114 18.77 4.85 -4.90
C TRP A 114 20.13 5.10 -4.28
N GLY A 115 20.19 5.64 -3.06
CA GLY A 115 21.46 5.79 -2.34
C GLY A 115 22.18 4.45 -2.09
N ILE A 116 21.43 3.38 -1.78
CA ILE A 116 22.00 2.02 -1.65
C ILE A 116 22.50 1.50 -2.99
N GLN A 117 21.74 1.68 -4.07
CA GLN A 117 22.13 1.23 -5.41
C GLN A 117 23.31 2.03 -5.99
N GLU A 118 23.46 3.30 -5.63
CA GLU A 118 24.62 4.12 -5.99
C GLU A 118 25.89 3.74 -5.21
N ALA A 119 25.74 3.21 -4.00
CA ALA A 119 26.86 2.78 -3.18
C ALA A 119 27.40 1.39 -3.56
N ASP A 120 26.60 0.56 -4.25
CA ASP A 120 26.95 -0.80 -4.64
C ASP A 120 26.40 -1.14 -6.05
N ASP A 121 27.29 -1.12 -7.04
CA ASP A 121 26.97 -1.37 -8.45
C ASP A 121 26.29 -2.74 -8.69
N ASP A 122 26.59 -3.74 -7.85
CA ASP A 122 25.98 -5.09 -7.95
C ASP A 122 24.46 -5.05 -7.69
N LEU A 123 23.97 -4.02 -7.00
CA LEU A 123 22.54 -3.84 -6.68
C LEU A 123 21.77 -3.02 -7.73
N THR A 124 22.41 -2.55 -8.81
CA THR A 124 21.74 -1.74 -9.85
C THR A 124 20.51 -2.46 -10.44
N GLY A 125 20.60 -3.77 -10.66
CA GLY A 125 19.49 -4.59 -11.17
C GLY A 125 18.48 -5.07 -10.12
N ALA A 126 18.71 -4.79 -8.83
CA ALA A 126 17.98 -5.35 -7.70
C ALA A 126 17.02 -4.36 -7.02
N GLY A 127 16.60 -3.30 -7.73
CA GLY A 127 15.82 -2.21 -7.14
C GLY A 127 14.55 -2.66 -6.42
N SER A 128 13.80 -3.62 -6.98
CA SER A 128 12.59 -4.15 -6.33
C SER A 128 12.88 -4.91 -5.03
N GLN A 129 14.03 -5.60 -4.95
CA GLN A 129 14.47 -6.31 -3.75
C GLN A 129 14.96 -5.35 -2.69
N VAL A 130 15.79 -4.37 -3.05
CA VAL A 130 16.26 -3.32 -2.12
C VAL A 130 15.05 -2.58 -1.53
N HIS A 131 14.10 -2.19 -2.38
CA HIS A 131 12.86 -1.54 -1.97
C HIS A 131 12.06 -2.39 -0.98
N ALA A 132 11.84 -3.67 -1.29
CA ALA A 132 11.12 -4.58 -0.40
C ALA A 132 11.84 -4.77 0.96
N VAL A 133 13.17 -4.86 0.98
CA VAL A 133 13.93 -4.93 2.25
C VAL A 133 13.74 -3.68 3.09
N ILE A 134 13.81 -2.49 2.49
CA ILE A 134 13.58 -1.22 3.21
C ILE A 134 12.18 -1.21 3.81
N GLU A 135 11.16 -1.57 3.03
CA GLU A 135 9.76 -1.59 3.49
C GLU A 135 9.52 -2.62 4.59
N SER A 136 10.11 -3.83 4.48
CA SER A 136 10.03 -4.83 5.55
C SER A 136 10.75 -4.40 6.84
N ASP A 137 11.88 -3.69 6.73
CA ASP A 137 12.54 -3.11 7.91
C ASP A 137 11.72 -1.98 8.53
N LEU A 138 11.02 -1.18 7.72
CA LEU A 138 10.09 -0.16 8.19
C LEU A 138 8.86 -0.77 8.88
N ASP A 139 8.34 -1.89 8.38
CA ASP A 139 7.28 -2.68 9.04
C ASP A 139 7.72 -3.15 10.43
N VAL A 140 8.92 -3.72 10.55
CA VAL A 140 9.48 -4.15 11.83
C VAL A 140 9.65 -2.96 12.77
N LEU A 141 10.20 -1.83 12.28
CA LEU A 141 10.40 -0.63 13.07
C LEU A 141 9.07 -0.07 13.60
N MET A 142 8.08 0.11 12.73
CA MET A 142 6.79 0.67 13.10
C MET A 142 6.00 -0.26 14.02
N LEU A 143 6.10 -1.57 13.83
CA LEU A 143 5.56 -2.55 14.75
C LEU A 143 6.13 -2.37 16.16
N GLN A 144 7.46 -2.33 16.28
CA GLN A 144 8.11 -2.17 17.58
C GLN A 144 7.75 -0.84 18.24
N ILE A 145 7.64 0.26 17.47
CA ILE A 145 7.24 1.57 18.01
C ILE A 145 5.79 1.56 18.49
N LYS A 146 4.86 1.02 17.70
CA LYS A 146 3.42 1.13 17.93
C LYS A 146 2.84 -0.02 18.78
N ARG A 147 3.63 -1.05 19.09
CA ARG A 147 3.24 -2.24 19.88
C ARG A 147 4.28 -2.62 20.93
N ASP A 148 4.85 -1.62 21.61
CA ASP A 148 5.72 -1.81 22.79
C ASP A 148 6.86 -2.83 22.59
N GLY A 149 7.52 -2.77 21.43
CA GLY A 149 8.65 -3.64 21.09
C GLY A 149 8.27 -5.03 20.58
N ALA A 150 7.00 -5.25 20.21
CA ALA A 150 6.55 -6.50 19.61
C ALA A 150 7.33 -6.88 18.34
N THR A 151 7.37 -8.17 18.06
CA THR A 151 7.99 -8.72 16.84
C THR A 151 6.94 -9.34 15.93
N VAL A 152 7.32 -9.66 14.69
CA VAL A 152 6.42 -10.36 13.74
C VAL A 152 6.07 -11.79 14.18
N ALA A 153 6.74 -12.33 15.20
CA ALA A 153 6.31 -13.58 15.85
C ALA A 153 5.04 -13.37 16.69
N ASP A 154 4.89 -12.20 17.29
CA ASP A 154 3.71 -11.78 18.06
C ASP A 154 2.61 -11.22 17.14
N TYR A 155 3.01 -10.67 15.99
CA TYR A 155 2.14 -10.00 15.02
C TYR A 155 2.32 -10.56 13.60
N PRO A 156 1.79 -11.76 13.30
CA PRO A 156 2.02 -12.42 12.01
C PRO A 156 1.29 -11.68 10.86
N PRO A 157 2.01 -11.22 9.81
CA PRO A 157 1.44 -10.37 8.75
C PRO A 157 0.16 -10.91 8.09
N ALA A 158 0.10 -12.22 7.82
CA ALA A 158 -1.08 -12.82 7.19
C ALA A 158 -2.36 -12.72 8.05
N GLY A 159 -2.23 -12.59 9.37
CA GLY A 159 -3.35 -12.43 10.30
C GLY A 159 -4.04 -11.06 10.19
N GLU A 160 -3.36 -10.06 9.63
CA GLU A 160 -3.85 -8.69 9.54
C GLU A 160 -4.72 -8.43 8.31
N LEU A 161 -4.64 -9.33 7.33
CA LEU A 161 -5.46 -9.31 6.12
C LEU A 161 -6.85 -9.90 6.41
N VAL A 162 -7.58 -9.31 7.35
CA VAL A 162 -8.93 -9.77 7.74
C VAL A 162 -9.92 -9.43 6.63
N THR A 163 -10.63 -10.43 6.12
CA THR A 163 -11.68 -10.26 5.10
C THR A 163 -12.89 -11.16 5.37
N SER A 164 -13.97 -10.91 4.64
CA SER A 164 -15.19 -11.72 4.61
C SER A 164 -15.76 -11.78 3.20
N ALA A 165 -16.64 -12.74 2.92
CA ALA A 165 -17.27 -12.86 1.60
C ALA A 165 -18.02 -11.58 1.17
N ARG A 166 -18.55 -10.83 2.15
CA ARG A 166 -19.20 -9.54 1.92
C ARG A 166 -18.20 -8.47 1.51
N LEU A 167 -17.10 -8.36 2.25
CA LEU A 167 -16.01 -7.43 1.96
C LEU A 167 -15.39 -7.70 0.59
N ASP A 168 -15.09 -8.96 0.29
CA ASP A 168 -14.53 -9.39 -1.00
C ASP A 168 -15.45 -9.00 -2.16
N LYS A 169 -16.77 -9.18 -2.00
CA LYS A 169 -17.77 -8.77 -3.00
C LYS A 169 -17.79 -7.25 -3.21
N VAL A 170 -17.81 -6.47 -2.12
CA VAL A 170 -17.89 -5.00 -2.20
C VAL A 170 -16.61 -4.41 -2.79
N ALA A 171 -15.45 -4.79 -2.24
CA ALA A 171 -14.14 -4.37 -2.73
C ALA A 171 -13.93 -4.79 -4.19
N GLY A 172 -14.29 -6.03 -4.51
CA GLY A 172 -14.28 -6.56 -5.86
C GLY A 172 -15.13 -5.76 -6.84
N ALA A 173 -16.36 -5.41 -6.47
CA ALA A 173 -17.23 -4.58 -7.30
C ALA A 173 -16.65 -3.18 -7.54
N LEU A 174 -16.12 -2.53 -6.50
CA LEU A 174 -15.52 -1.20 -6.60
C LEU A 174 -14.25 -1.20 -7.47
N THR A 175 -13.33 -2.13 -7.25
CA THR A 175 -12.11 -2.27 -8.06
C THR A 175 -12.41 -2.64 -9.51
N SER A 176 -13.39 -3.50 -9.77
CA SER A 176 -13.87 -3.84 -11.12
C SER A 176 -14.45 -2.61 -11.83
N PHE A 177 -15.27 -1.82 -11.12
CA PHE A 177 -15.82 -0.56 -11.64
C PHE A 177 -14.72 0.43 -12.01
N VAL A 178 -13.73 0.66 -11.14
CA VAL A 178 -12.58 1.54 -11.42
C VAL A 178 -11.75 1.02 -12.59
N ALA A 179 -11.42 -0.27 -12.59
CA ALA A 179 -10.64 -0.89 -13.66
C ALA A 179 -11.27 -0.63 -15.03
N ASN A 180 -12.58 -0.82 -15.14
CA ASN A 180 -13.30 -0.63 -16.40
C ASN A 180 -13.49 0.85 -16.75
N SER A 181 -14.08 1.64 -15.85
CA SER A 181 -14.48 3.03 -16.11
C SER A 181 -13.30 3.99 -16.24
N VAL A 182 -12.22 3.75 -15.49
CA VAL A 182 -11.06 4.65 -15.48
C VAL A 182 -9.96 4.14 -16.38
N TYR A 183 -9.71 2.84 -16.46
CA TYR A 183 -8.55 2.30 -17.17
C TYR A 183 -8.89 1.48 -18.42
N GLY A 184 -10.18 1.21 -18.69
CA GLY A 184 -10.58 0.33 -19.80
C GLY A 184 -10.14 -1.12 -19.61
N ILE A 185 -9.80 -1.53 -18.39
CA ILE A 185 -9.31 -2.87 -18.05
C ILE A 185 -10.47 -3.71 -17.52
N SER A 186 -10.64 -4.92 -18.06
CA SER A 186 -11.64 -5.87 -17.57
C SER A 186 -11.09 -6.74 -16.45
N VAL A 187 -11.31 -6.33 -15.19
CA VAL A 187 -11.03 -7.15 -14.00
C VAL A 187 -12.34 -7.62 -13.37
N GLY A 188 -12.44 -8.92 -13.10
CA GLY A 188 -13.64 -9.52 -12.48
C GLY A 188 -13.76 -9.16 -11.00
N ALA A 189 -14.99 -9.03 -10.49
CA ALA A 189 -15.24 -8.70 -9.08
C ALA A 189 -14.72 -9.75 -8.09
N ASN A 190 -14.47 -10.99 -8.53
CA ASN A 190 -13.85 -12.02 -7.69
C ASN A 190 -12.33 -11.83 -7.52
N GLU A 191 -11.69 -10.97 -8.32
CA GLU A 191 -10.23 -10.92 -8.36
C GLU A 191 -9.62 -10.23 -7.14
N TYR A 192 -10.25 -9.20 -6.56
CA TYR A 192 -9.71 -8.56 -5.36
C TYR A 192 -9.67 -9.51 -4.15
N GLY A 193 -10.77 -10.20 -3.85
CA GLY A 193 -10.79 -11.22 -2.78
C GLY A 193 -9.81 -12.37 -3.05
N GLY A 194 -9.69 -12.80 -4.31
CA GLY A 194 -8.66 -13.77 -4.72
C GLY A 194 -7.24 -13.25 -4.51
N ALA A 195 -7.01 -11.95 -4.71
CA ALA A 195 -5.73 -11.28 -4.56
C ALA A 195 -5.32 -11.20 -3.09
N VAL A 196 -6.27 -10.84 -2.21
CA VAL A 196 -6.10 -10.87 -0.76
C VAL A 196 -5.77 -12.30 -0.28
N ALA A 197 -6.48 -13.31 -0.79
CA ALA A 197 -6.20 -14.71 -0.44
C ALA A 197 -4.80 -15.18 -0.91
N ASP A 198 -4.34 -14.71 -2.07
CA ASP A 198 -2.99 -14.99 -2.56
C ASP A 198 -1.92 -14.28 -1.71
N MET A 199 -2.16 -13.02 -1.33
CA MET A 199 -1.29 -12.25 -0.43
C MET A 199 -1.16 -12.92 0.94
N GLN A 200 -2.28 -13.35 1.54
CA GLN A 200 -2.29 -14.14 2.77
C GLN A 200 -1.50 -15.45 2.64
N LEU A 201 -1.61 -16.13 1.49
CA LEU A 201 -0.85 -17.36 1.23
C LEU A 201 0.65 -17.05 1.13
N ALA A 202 1.03 -16.00 0.41
CA ALA A 202 2.40 -15.57 0.27
C ALA A 202 3.05 -15.31 1.64
N TYR A 203 2.44 -14.47 2.48
CA TYR A 203 2.97 -14.20 3.82
C TYR A 203 3.00 -15.45 4.72
N ARG A 204 2.00 -16.35 4.66
CA ARG A 204 2.07 -17.64 5.40
C ARG A 204 3.22 -18.55 4.97
N VAL A 205 3.71 -18.38 3.74
CA VAL A 205 4.78 -19.18 3.16
C VAL A 205 6.16 -18.58 3.43
N ILE A 206 6.29 -17.26 3.32
CA ILE A 206 7.59 -16.56 3.42
C ILE A 206 7.95 -16.14 4.85
N GLU A 207 6.97 -16.07 5.77
CA GLU A 207 7.21 -15.65 7.15
C GLU A 207 7.63 -16.82 8.08
N PRO A 208 8.53 -16.57 9.05
CA PRO A 208 9.41 -15.40 9.16
C PRO A 208 10.60 -15.49 8.19
N ALA A 209 11.30 -14.37 7.98
CA ALA A 209 12.55 -14.35 7.22
C ALA A 209 13.56 -15.37 7.77
N GLY A 210 14.25 -16.07 6.86
CA GLY A 210 15.22 -17.12 7.22
C GLY A 210 14.59 -18.47 7.57
N SER A 211 13.26 -18.64 7.46
CA SER A 211 12.63 -19.95 7.61
C SER A 211 13.15 -20.94 6.55
N VAL A 212 13.08 -22.24 6.85
CA VAL A 212 13.47 -23.31 5.91
C VAL A 212 12.72 -23.19 4.58
N ARG A 213 11.47 -22.74 4.61
CA ARG A 213 10.63 -22.55 3.42
C ARG A 213 11.11 -21.37 2.58
N THR A 214 11.37 -20.23 3.21
CA THR A 214 11.89 -19.02 2.56
C THR A 214 13.25 -19.29 1.92
N CYS A 215 14.15 -19.99 2.63
CA CYS A 215 15.45 -20.40 2.10
C CYS A 215 15.33 -21.36 0.90
N ALA A 216 14.35 -22.28 0.92
CA ALA A 216 14.12 -23.18 -0.20
C ALA A 216 13.56 -22.44 -1.44
N LEU A 217 12.65 -21.49 -1.23
CA LEU A 217 12.09 -20.65 -2.30
C LEU A 217 13.14 -19.70 -2.89
N ALA A 218 13.95 -19.07 -2.03
CA ALA A 218 15.04 -18.19 -2.47
C ALA A 218 16.04 -18.91 -3.36
N ARG A 219 16.34 -20.18 -3.07
CA ARG A 219 17.18 -21.02 -3.94
C ARG A 219 16.55 -21.28 -5.31
N LEU A 220 15.23 -21.39 -5.40
CA LEU A 220 14.53 -21.59 -6.66
C LEU A 220 14.45 -20.30 -7.48
N GLU A 221 14.16 -19.16 -6.84
CA GLU A 221 14.21 -17.84 -7.50
C GLU A 221 15.63 -17.47 -7.93
N GLY A 222 16.62 -17.82 -7.11
CA GLY A 222 18.05 -17.64 -7.35
C GLY A 222 18.58 -18.34 -8.62
N LEU A 223 17.84 -19.29 -9.18
CA LEU A 223 18.16 -19.91 -10.46
C LEU A 223 17.79 -19.04 -11.66
N VAL A 224 16.97 -18.01 -11.46
CA VAL A 224 16.41 -17.14 -12.51
C VAL A 224 16.81 -15.68 -12.31
N LYS A 225 17.02 -15.24 -11.07
CA LYS A 225 17.44 -13.87 -10.72
C LYS A 225 18.50 -13.91 -9.62
N ASP A 226 19.43 -12.96 -9.65
CA ASP A 226 20.53 -12.90 -8.67
C ASP A 226 20.04 -12.64 -7.23
N TYR A 227 18.84 -12.07 -7.07
CA TYR A 227 18.22 -11.77 -5.76
C TYR A 227 16.74 -12.17 -5.69
N SER A 228 16.37 -12.88 -4.61
CA SER A 228 14.99 -13.35 -4.35
C SER A 228 14.09 -12.22 -3.82
N LEU A 229 12.97 -11.97 -4.50
CA LEU A 229 11.98 -10.98 -4.06
C LEU A 229 11.14 -11.51 -2.89
N LEU A 230 10.83 -12.81 -2.88
CA LEU A 230 10.09 -13.43 -1.78
C LEU A 230 10.87 -13.39 -0.47
N GLN A 231 12.20 -13.51 -0.52
CA GLN A 231 13.04 -13.33 0.65
C GLN A 231 13.08 -11.88 1.12
N ALA A 232 13.12 -10.92 0.19
CA ALA A 232 13.13 -9.50 0.50
C ALA A 232 11.83 -9.01 1.16
N LEU A 233 10.70 -9.66 0.86
CA LEU A 233 9.38 -9.38 1.45
C LEU A 233 9.17 -9.96 2.86
N ALA A 234 10.00 -10.91 3.28
CA ALA A 234 9.82 -11.61 4.54
C ALA A 234 10.37 -10.78 5.70
N HIS A 235 9.67 -10.76 6.83
CA HIS A 235 10.07 -9.95 7.96
C HIS A 235 11.07 -10.66 8.87
N ARG A 236 12.09 -9.91 9.30
CA ARG A 236 13.01 -10.37 10.34
C ARG A 236 12.30 -10.39 11.69
N VAL A 237 12.45 -11.50 12.42
CA VAL A 237 12.16 -11.54 13.86
C VAL A 237 13.35 -10.96 14.61
N THR A 238 13.22 -9.74 15.13
CA THR A 238 14.27 -9.04 15.88
C THR A 238 13.68 -8.15 16.97
N ALA A 239 14.41 -8.00 18.08
CA ALA A 239 14.15 -7.01 19.12
C ALA A 239 14.98 -5.73 18.94
N GLU A 240 15.99 -5.75 18.05
CA GLU A 240 16.75 -4.56 17.69
C GLU A 240 15.98 -3.74 16.64
N PRO A 241 15.76 -2.44 16.88
CA PRO A 241 15.12 -1.57 15.90
C PRO A 241 15.95 -1.36 14.64
N PRO A 242 15.36 -1.47 13.44
CA PRO A 242 15.97 -1.06 12.17
C PRO A 242 16.18 0.47 12.07
N ALA A 243 17.01 1.03 12.96
CA ALA A 243 17.18 2.47 13.15
C ALA A 243 17.69 3.18 11.89
N GLY A 244 18.49 2.50 11.08
CA GLY A 244 18.98 2.98 9.78
C GLY A 244 17.85 3.16 8.78
N ALA A 245 17.03 2.12 8.57
CA ALA A 245 15.90 2.16 7.64
C ALA A 245 14.90 3.26 7.99
N GLY A 246 14.66 3.50 9.29
CA GLY A 246 13.79 4.58 9.77
C GLY A 246 14.43 5.97 9.81
N ASN A 247 15.71 6.11 9.49
CA ASN A 247 16.50 7.33 9.68
C ASN A 247 16.33 7.95 11.08
N LEU A 248 16.41 7.14 12.15
CA LEU A 248 16.20 7.62 13.52
C LEU A 248 17.29 8.59 13.99
N ALA A 249 18.47 8.54 13.36
CA ALA A 249 19.55 9.50 13.56
C ALA A 249 19.29 10.87 12.90
N ARG A 250 18.23 11.01 12.09
CA ARG A 250 17.86 12.24 11.38
C ARG A 250 18.96 12.76 10.45
N ASN A 251 19.62 11.85 9.74
CA ASN A 251 20.56 12.22 8.70
C ASN A 251 19.84 12.96 7.57
N GLU A 252 20.57 13.82 6.87
CA GLU A 252 20.07 14.49 5.68
C GLU A 252 19.81 13.47 4.56
N TRP A 253 18.70 13.64 3.87
CA TRP A 253 18.35 12.93 2.65
C TRP A 253 17.66 13.89 1.68
N THR A 254 17.82 13.65 0.38
CA THR A 254 17.23 14.50 -0.65
C THR A 254 15.98 13.83 -1.20
N ASP A 255 14.86 14.54 -1.19
CA ASP A 255 13.63 14.09 -1.82
C ASP A 255 13.84 13.96 -3.34
N PRO A 256 13.67 12.76 -3.91
CA PRO A 256 14.03 12.51 -5.30
C PRO A 256 13.18 13.28 -6.31
N PHE A 257 11.96 13.66 -5.95
CA PHE A 257 11.02 14.31 -6.88
C PHE A 257 11.02 15.82 -6.71
N THR A 258 11.21 16.32 -5.50
CA THR A 258 11.20 17.77 -5.21
C THR A 258 12.59 18.39 -5.05
N GLN A 259 13.63 17.56 -4.91
CA GLN A 259 15.01 17.97 -4.62
C GLN A 259 15.17 18.72 -3.28
N ALA A 260 14.15 18.68 -2.42
CA ALA A 260 14.21 19.26 -1.10
C ALA A 260 15.09 18.40 -0.17
N VAL A 261 16.03 19.02 0.52
CA VAL A 261 16.81 18.36 1.59
C VAL A 261 15.96 18.27 2.84
N ARG A 262 15.89 17.08 3.43
CA ARG A 262 15.08 16.76 4.60
C ARG A 262 15.92 15.98 5.61
N THR A 263 15.52 16.03 6.87
CA THR A 263 16.14 15.24 7.98
C THR A 263 15.09 14.41 8.72
N GLU A 264 13.91 14.26 8.12
CA GLU A 264 12.77 13.64 8.78
C GLU A 264 12.98 12.14 8.86
N SER A 265 12.61 11.55 10.00
CA SER A 265 12.60 10.10 10.20
C SER A 265 11.28 9.51 9.70
N PHE A 266 11.25 8.21 9.45
CA PHE A 266 10.03 7.55 9.00
C PHE A 266 8.85 7.69 9.98
N PRO A 267 9.03 7.57 11.31
CA PRO A 267 7.93 7.81 12.24
C PRO A 267 7.39 9.25 12.18
N ALA A 268 8.23 10.25 11.92
CA ALA A 268 7.76 11.62 11.75
C ALA A 268 6.98 11.78 10.42
N LEU A 269 7.44 11.14 9.34
CA LEU A 269 6.72 11.08 8.07
C LEU A 269 5.35 10.41 8.22
N PHE A 270 5.27 9.34 9.01
CA PHE A 270 4.02 8.65 9.33
C PHE A 270 3.02 9.58 10.03
N GLU A 271 3.44 10.32 11.05
CA GLU A 271 2.57 11.30 11.74
C GLU A 271 2.13 12.42 10.80
N ARG A 272 3.04 12.95 9.97
CA ARG A 272 2.69 13.96 8.94
C ARG A 272 1.69 13.40 7.93
N ALA A 273 1.82 12.15 7.53
CA ALA A 273 0.88 11.50 6.63
C ALA A 273 -0.51 11.34 7.27
N LEU A 274 -0.62 11.14 8.58
CA LEU A 274 -1.92 11.14 9.27
C LEU A 274 -2.59 12.52 9.23
N ASP A 275 -1.82 13.60 9.39
CA ASP A 275 -2.32 14.98 9.28
C ASP A 275 -2.76 15.30 7.83
N ASP A 276 -2.02 14.80 6.84
CA ASP A 276 -2.40 14.88 5.43
C ASP A 276 -3.68 14.06 5.16
N TYR A 277 -3.78 12.85 5.73
CA TYR A 277 -4.95 11.99 5.57
C TYR A 277 -6.21 12.65 6.13
N GLN A 278 -6.13 13.27 7.30
CA GLN A 278 -7.26 13.99 7.90
C GLN A 278 -7.79 15.08 6.95
N GLN A 279 -6.89 15.86 6.35
CA GLN A 279 -7.25 16.91 5.41
C GLN A 279 -7.81 16.34 4.09
N ALA A 280 -7.15 15.31 3.56
CA ALA A 280 -7.56 14.64 2.33
C ALA A 280 -8.93 13.97 2.49
N ALA A 281 -9.19 13.28 3.60
CA ALA A 281 -10.46 12.65 3.92
C ALA A 281 -11.58 13.71 4.08
N ALA A 282 -11.31 14.82 4.77
CA ALA A 282 -12.27 15.91 4.90
C ALA A 282 -12.68 16.49 3.52
N ARG A 283 -11.70 16.69 2.62
CA ARG A 283 -11.96 17.12 1.23
C ARG A 283 -12.66 16.03 0.43
N PHE A 284 -12.23 14.79 0.56
CA PHE A 284 -12.81 13.65 -0.13
C PHE A 284 -14.27 13.44 0.24
N ILE A 285 -14.67 13.73 1.48
CA ILE A 285 -16.06 13.65 1.96
C ILE A 285 -16.83 14.91 1.54
N GLY A 286 -16.30 16.09 1.89
CA GLY A 286 -17.01 17.36 1.76
C GLY A 286 -17.06 17.96 0.35
N THR A 287 -16.18 17.52 -0.55
CA THR A 287 -16.06 18.08 -1.90
C THR A 287 -16.12 16.99 -2.97
N GLY A 288 -16.58 17.34 -4.17
CA GLY A 288 -16.46 16.49 -5.37
C GLY A 288 -15.15 16.71 -6.14
N ASP A 289 -14.26 17.58 -5.65
CA ASP A 289 -13.03 17.95 -6.36
C ASP A 289 -11.87 17.04 -5.94
N MET A 290 -11.68 15.98 -6.72
CA MET A 290 -10.58 15.03 -6.46
C MET A 290 -9.20 15.58 -6.85
N ALA A 291 -9.10 16.68 -7.59
CA ALA A 291 -7.80 17.33 -7.84
C ALA A 291 -7.29 18.00 -6.56
N ALA A 292 -8.20 18.62 -5.78
CA ALA A 292 -7.86 19.18 -4.47
C ALA A 292 -7.50 18.12 -3.41
N VAL A 293 -7.93 16.86 -3.59
CA VAL A 293 -7.56 15.72 -2.73
C VAL A 293 -6.16 15.21 -3.10
N THR A 294 -5.89 15.00 -4.39
CA THR A 294 -4.67 14.33 -4.84
C THR A 294 -3.50 15.28 -5.04
N GLY A 295 -3.76 16.55 -5.34
CA GLY A 295 -2.72 17.49 -5.78
C GLY A 295 -1.96 17.02 -7.01
N HIS A 296 -2.55 16.11 -7.80
CA HIS A 296 -1.91 15.42 -8.94
C HIS A 296 -0.63 14.66 -8.56
N VAL A 297 -0.55 14.17 -7.32
CA VAL A 297 0.59 13.36 -6.85
C VAL A 297 0.20 11.89 -6.90
N ASN A 298 1.05 11.03 -7.48
CA ASN A 298 0.81 9.59 -7.51
C ASN A 298 1.28 8.88 -6.23
N TYR A 299 1.13 7.55 -6.17
CA TYR A 299 1.51 6.77 -5.00
C TYR A 299 3.00 6.86 -4.71
N SER A 300 3.86 7.05 -5.71
CA SER A 300 5.30 7.25 -5.51
C SER A 300 5.65 8.59 -4.85
N GLY A 301 4.70 9.52 -4.71
CA GLY A 301 4.97 10.89 -4.27
C GLY A 301 5.45 11.82 -5.39
N ARG A 302 5.33 11.39 -6.66
CA ARG A 302 5.70 12.19 -7.84
C ARG A 302 4.49 12.95 -8.36
N THR A 303 4.68 14.23 -8.70
CA THR A 303 3.68 15.01 -9.44
C THR A 303 3.51 14.46 -10.86
N LEU A 304 2.26 14.22 -11.24
CA LEU A 304 1.84 13.75 -12.54
C LEU A 304 1.79 14.91 -13.53
N ASP A 305 2.18 14.62 -14.77
CA ASP A 305 1.88 15.53 -15.86
C ASP A 305 0.41 15.44 -16.28
N ALA A 306 -0.02 16.36 -17.15
CA ALA A 306 -1.41 16.42 -17.58
C ALA A 306 -1.86 15.17 -18.37
N THR A 307 -0.94 14.49 -19.07
CA THR A 307 -1.28 13.26 -19.79
C THR A 307 -1.50 12.11 -18.81
N GLU A 308 -0.63 11.96 -17.82
CA GLU A 308 -0.76 10.91 -16.81
C GLU A 308 -1.97 11.09 -15.88
N GLU A 309 -2.41 12.32 -15.63
CA GLU A 309 -3.57 12.60 -14.78
C GLU A 309 -4.90 12.54 -15.57
N PHE A 310 -4.93 13.13 -16.76
CA PHE A 310 -6.18 13.36 -17.48
C PHE A 310 -6.34 12.54 -18.75
N ASP A 311 -5.24 12.06 -19.36
CA ASP A 311 -5.16 11.45 -20.69
C ASP A 311 -6.17 12.07 -21.67
N ARG A 312 -5.71 13.13 -22.37
CA ARG A 312 -6.46 13.93 -23.36
C ARG A 312 -7.69 13.19 -23.86
N GLU A 313 -8.86 13.67 -23.44
CA GLU A 313 -10.11 13.40 -24.14
C GLU A 313 -9.86 13.77 -25.61
N GLU A 314 -9.79 12.77 -26.49
CA GLU A 314 -10.12 12.97 -27.90
C GLU A 314 -11.64 13.14 -28.03
#